data_AF-A0A5E5P969-F1
#
_entry.id   AF-A0A5E5P969-F1
#
_cell.length_a   1.000
_cell.length_b   1.000
_cell.length_c   1.000
_cell.angle_alpha   90.00
_cell.angle_beta   90.00
_cell.angle_gamma   90.00
#
_symmetry.space_group_name_H-M   'P 1'
#
loop_
_entity.id
_entity.type
_entity.pdbx_description
1 polymer ?
#
loop_
_entity_poly.entity_id
_entity_poly.type
_entity_poly.pdbx_seq_one_letter_code
_entity_poly.pdbx_strand_id
1 'polypeptide(L)'
;MIRSLTWLAVICAFGGLLSVAGCSSAPERRASGPDYAALGGAAEVRGDWDGARRAFGQAVLEADQSGWPASQRAAIHYDYGRALGVTCYYTEAERELSLAYDLDILTARYRYPALIELARLSLVQRQFAQSAKYFGRAIGSLDHVEAARKAPYAYVEVLDDYALALGGAGDAEAATRIIDRAAKVRAGLVEAPLGQATSRTPYGTRCGQLAAGAR
;
A
#
# COMPACT_ATOMS: atom_id res chain seq x y z
N MET A 1 -9.82 58.46 60.98
CA MET A 1 -9.23 58.04 62.26
C MET A 1 -8.13 57.03 61.94
N ILE A 2 -6.94 57.46 61.53
CA ILE A 2 -5.71 57.65 62.35
C ILE A 2 -5.65 56.73 63.57
N ARG A 3 -4.77 55.70 63.53
CA ARG A 3 -3.64 55.47 64.46
C ARG A 3 -3.10 54.02 64.30
N SER A 4 -1.89 53.87 63.70
CA SER A 4 -0.61 53.45 64.36
C SER A 4 -0.45 51.92 64.49
N LEU A 5 0.73 51.28 64.40
CA LEU A 5 2.12 51.70 64.48
C LEU A 5 3.00 50.59 63.83
N THR A 6 4.06 51.00 63.14
CA THR A 6 5.39 50.38 62.88
C THR A 6 5.71 49.00 63.46
N TRP A 7 6.45 48.16 62.73
CA TRP A 7 7.79 47.65 63.14
C TRP A 7 8.56 47.18 61.88
N LEU A 8 9.72 47.81 61.64
CA LEU A 8 10.74 47.39 60.69
C LEU A 8 11.55 46.24 61.30
N ALA A 9 11.83 45.19 60.53
CA ALA A 9 12.98 44.33 60.76
C ALA A 9 13.60 43.96 59.41
N VAL A 10 14.74 44.59 59.14
CA VAL A 10 15.71 44.26 58.10
C VAL A 10 16.42 42.98 58.51
N ILE A 11 16.44 41.97 57.63
CA ILE A 11 17.51 40.96 57.62
C ILE A 11 17.96 40.80 56.17
N CYS A 12 19.16 41.32 55.91
CA CYS A 12 19.94 41.06 54.71
C CYS A 12 20.66 39.72 54.82
N ALA A 13 20.81 39.10 53.64
CA ALA A 13 21.89 38.21 53.22
C ALA A 13 21.96 36.79 53.84
N PHE A 14 21.79 35.76 52.99
CA PHE A 14 22.93 35.01 52.45
C PHE A 14 22.45 33.85 51.55
N GLY A 15 23.11 33.71 50.39
CA GLY A 15 23.50 32.41 49.84
C GLY A 15 22.42 31.53 49.23
N GLY A 16 22.34 31.52 47.89
CA GLY A 16 21.59 30.48 47.19
C GLY A 16 21.47 30.70 45.68
N LEU A 17 22.57 30.95 44.98
CA LEU A 17 22.63 30.73 43.53
C LEU A 17 22.57 29.20 43.29
N LEU A 18 21.35 28.66 43.30
CA LEU A 18 21.06 27.34 42.76
C LEU A 18 21.10 27.46 41.24
N SER A 19 22.31 27.33 40.68
CA SER A 19 22.52 27.05 39.27
C SER A 19 21.86 25.72 38.95
N VAL A 20 20.61 25.77 38.48
CA VAL A 20 19.98 24.63 37.82
C VAL A 20 20.78 24.42 36.54
N ALA A 21 21.78 23.55 36.59
CA ALA A 21 22.33 22.92 35.40
C ALA A 21 21.22 22.05 34.81
N GLY A 22 20.31 22.68 34.08
CA GLY A 22 19.40 21.98 33.21
C GLY A 22 20.27 21.30 32.17
N CYS A 23 20.42 19.98 32.28
CA CYS A 23 20.80 19.15 31.15
C CYS A 23 19.67 19.27 30.12
N SER A 24 19.68 20.35 29.35
CA SER A 24 18.98 20.45 28.09
C SER A 24 19.71 19.53 27.11
N SER A 25 19.59 18.21 27.31
CA SER A 25 19.67 17.29 26.19
C SER A 25 18.45 17.59 25.33
N ALA A 26 18.61 18.57 24.42
CA ALA A 26 17.70 18.71 23.29
C ALA A 26 17.52 17.30 22.72
N PRO A 27 16.28 16.82 22.49
CA PRO A 27 16.09 15.49 21.94
C PRO A 27 16.95 15.42 20.69
N GLU A 28 17.94 14.53 20.72
CA GLU A 28 18.89 14.36 19.65
C GLU A 28 18.04 14.09 18.41
N ARG A 29 18.05 15.03 17.48
CA ARG A 29 17.20 14.97 16.29
C ARG A 29 17.76 13.80 15.49
N ARG A 30 17.22 12.59 15.72
CA ARG A 30 17.64 11.36 15.02
C ARG A 30 17.71 11.74 13.56
N ALA A 31 18.88 11.55 12.96
CA ALA A 31 19.03 11.73 11.52
C ALA A 31 17.89 10.98 10.85
N SER A 32 17.13 11.66 9.99
CA SER A 32 16.07 11.02 9.24
C SER A 32 16.70 9.83 8.53
N GLY A 33 16.23 8.62 8.85
CA GLY A 33 16.64 7.41 8.16
C GLY A 33 16.38 7.52 6.66
N PRO A 34 16.91 6.60 5.85
CA PRO A 34 16.61 6.57 4.42
C PRO A 34 15.09 6.44 4.20
N ASP A 35 14.56 7.12 3.18
CA ASP A 35 13.16 6.95 2.77
C ASP A 35 12.99 5.59 2.08
N TYR A 36 12.66 4.56 2.87
CA TYR A 36 12.53 3.20 2.40
C TYR A 36 11.38 3.02 1.39
N ALA A 37 10.33 3.84 1.46
CA ALA A 37 9.25 3.80 0.48
C ALA A 37 9.75 4.29 -0.89
N ALA A 38 10.51 5.39 -0.92
CA ALA A 38 11.13 5.88 -2.15
C ALA A 38 12.16 4.90 -2.72
N LEU A 39 12.98 4.28 -1.86
CA LEU A 39 13.94 3.25 -2.27
C LEU A 39 13.25 2.03 -2.89
N GLY A 40 12.15 1.58 -2.29
CA GLY A 40 11.35 0.47 -2.80
C GLY A 40 10.75 0.79 -4.17
N GLY A 41 10.13 1.95 -4.32
CA GLY A 41 9.56 2.39 -5.61
C GLY A 41 10.63 2.51 -6.70
N ALA A 42 11.80 3.05 -6.37
CA ALA A 42 12.92 3.12 -7.31
C ALA A 42 13.43 1.71 -7.72
N ALA A 43 13.44 0.74 -6.80
CA ALA A 43 13.80 -0.63 -7.11
C ALA A 43 12.75 -1.32 -7.99
N GLU A 44 11.45 -1.12 -7.72
CA GLU A 44 10.34 -1.59 -8.57
C GLU A 44 10.48 -1.07 -10.00
N VAL A 45 10.73 0.24 -10.19
CA VAL A 45 10.91 0.85 -11.52
C VAL A 45 12.06 0.21 -12.30
N ARG A 46 13.13 -0.21 -11.61
CA ARG A 46 14.26 -0.94 -12.22
C ARG A 46 13.99 -2.42 -12.46
N GLY A 47 12.84 -2.93 -12.01
CA GLY A 47 12.52 -4.36 -12.02
C GLY A 47 13.27 -5.18 -10.96
N ASP A 48 13.94 -4.53 -10.02
CA ASP A 48 14.59 -5.16 -8.85
C ASP A 48 13.55 -5.41 -7.76
N TRP A 49 12.71 -6.41 -8.00
CA TRP A 49 11.58 -6.74 -7.12
C TRP A 49 12.00 -7.25 -5.74
N ASP A 50 13.19 -7.81 -5.62
CA ASP A 50 13.73 -8.27 -4.36
C ASP A 50 14.36 -7.13 -3.53
N GLY A 51 15.03 -6.19 -4.21
CA GLY A 51 15.35 -4.89 -3.61
C GLY A 51 14.10 -4.13 -3.17
N ALA A 52 13.06 -4.11 -4.00
CA ALA A 52 11.78 -3.47 -3.68
C ALA A 52 11.14 -4.11 -2.45
N ARG A 53 11.04 -5.45 -2.42
CA ARG A 53 10.52 -6.20 -1.27
C ARG A 53 11.25 -5.85 0.03
N ARG A 54 12.58 -5.85 0.02
CA ARG A 54 13.36 -5.50 1.23
C ARG A 54 13.12 -4.08 1.69
N ALA A 55 13.14 -3.11 0.76
CA ALA A 55 12.95 -1.71 1.09
C ALA A 55 11.52 -1.44 1.58
N PHE A 56 10.50 -1.91 0.88
CA PHE A 56 9.11 -1.79 1.33
C PHE A 56 8.87 -2.52 2.66
N GLY A 57 9.52 -3.66 2.90
CA GLY A 57 9.46 -4.34 4.20
C GLY A 57 10.00 -3.48 5.35
N GLN A 58 11.10 -2.73 5.13
CA GLN A 58 11.57 -1.76 6.12
C GLN A 58 10.60 -0.59 6.30
N ALA A 59 10.04 -0.08 5.20
CA ALA A 59 9.07 1.01 5.25
C ALA A 59 7.79 0.62 6.04
N VAL A 60 7.31 -0.63 5.90
CA VAL A 60 6.20 -1.17 6.71
C VAL A 60 6.56 -1.18 8.20
N LEU A 61 7.75 -1.66 8.56
CA LEU A 61 8.21 -1.67 9.96
C LEU A 61 8.25 -0.26 10.55
N GLU A 62 8.78 0.71 9.80
CA GLU A 62 8.83 2.11 10.24
C GLU A 62 7.43 2.72 10.36
N ALA A 63 6.55 2.47 9.39
CA ALA A 63 5.20 3.00 9.35
C ALA A 63 4.36 2.48 10.52
N ASP A 64 4.49 1.20 10.86
CA ASP A 64 3.78 0.56 11.97
C ASP A 64 4.32 1.01 13.33
N GLN A 65 5.64 1.08 13.50
CA GLN A 65 6.26 1.49 14.77
C GLN A 65 6.09 2.99 15.06
N SER A 66 6.10 3.82 14.02
CA SER A 66 6.03 5.28 14.14
C SER A 66 4.59 5.82 14.07
N GLY A 67 3.59 4.93 13.95
CA GLY A 67 2.18 5.30 13.94
C GLY A 67 1.78 6.18 12.76
N TRP A 68 2.26 5.87 11.54
CA TRP A 68 1.88 6.62 10.34
C TRP A 68 0.35 6.65 10.15
N PRO A 69 -0.19 7.69 9.49
CA PRO A 69 -1.60 7.75 9.15
C PRO A 69 -2.06 6.47 8.42
N ALA A 70 -3.25 5.97 8.74
CA ALA A 70 -3.77 4.73 8.18
C ALA A 70 -3.73 4.70 6.64
N SER A 71 -3.96 5.83 5.96
CA SER A 71 -3.89 5.91 4.49
C SER A 71 -2.48 5.78 3.92
N GLN A 72 -1.45 6.16 4.68
CA GLN A 72 -0.05 5.94 4.31
C GLN A 72 0.37 4.50 4.59
N ARG A 73 -0.09 3.93 5.72
CA ARG A 73 0.08 2.51 6.04
C ARG A 73 -0.55 1.62 4.96
N ALA A 74 -1.78 1.93 4.53
CA ALA A 74 -2.44 1.19 3.45
C ALA A 74 -1.61 1.17 2.17
N ALA A 75 -1.06 2.33 1.76
CA ALA A 75 -0.22 2.43 0.58
C ALA A 75 1.05 1.58 0.69
N ILE A 76 1.75 1.62 1.83
CA ILE A 76 3.01 0.90 1.95
C ILE A 76 2.81 -0.62 2.10
N HIS A 77 1.74 -1.06 2.78
CA HIS A 77 1.36 -2.48 2.81
C HIS A 77 0.94 -2.98 1.42
N TYR A 78 0.27 -2.14 0.61
CA TYR A 78 -0.07 -2.46 -0.78
C TYR A 78 1.17 -2.71 -1.63
N ASP A 79 2.14 -1.80 -1.60
CA ASP A 79 3.38 -1.92 -2.38
C ASP A 79 4.25 -3.11 -1.89
N TYR A 80 4.32 -3.32 -0.57
CA TYR A 80 5.02 -4.46 0.00
C TYR A 80 4.38 -5.79 -0.40
N GLY A 81 3.06 -5.90 -0.29
CA GLY A 81 2.30 -7.08 -0.70
C GLY A 81 2.49 -7.43 -2.19
N ARG A 82 2.54 -6.41 -3.05
CA ARG A 82 2.88 -6.60 -4.47
C ARG A 82 4.28 -7.18 -4.66
N ALA A 83 5.28 -6.59 -4.02
CA ALA A 83 6.67 -7.07 -4.13
C ALA A 83 6.83 -8.51 -3.61
N LEU A 84 6.14 -8.85 -2.51
CA LEU A 84 6.08 -10.22 -1.98
C LEU A 84 5.48 -11.21 -3.00
N GLY A 85 4.37 -10.85 -3.65
CA GLY A 85 3.74 -11.72 -4.65
C GLY A 85 4.61 -11.94 -5.89
N VAL A 86 5.36 -10.91 -6.33
CA VAL A 86 6.28 -11.04 -7.48
C VAL A 86 7.42 -12.01 -7.15
N THR A 87 7.88 -11.98 -5.90
CA THR A 87 8.95 -12.84 -5.37
C THR A 87 8.44 -14.13 -4.71
N CYS A 88 7.16 -14.46 -4.92
CA CYS A 88 6.53 -15.74 -4.60
C CYS A 88 6.35 -16.04 -3.10
N TYR A 89 6.38 -15.02 -2.25
CA TYR A 89 5.96 -15.07 -0.85
C TYR A 89 4.44 -14.88 -0.77
N TYR A 90 3.67 -15.81 -1.34
CA TYR A 90 2.24 -15.61 -1.60
C TYR A 90 1.39 -15.46 -0.34
N THR A 91 1.69 -16.21 0.71
CA THR A 91 0.96 -16.14 1.98
C THR A 91 1.13 -14.76 2.62
N GLU A 92 2.36 -14.26 2.66
CA GLU A 92 2.67 -12.93 3.16
C GLU A 92 2.08 -11.85 2.25
N ALA A 93 2.14 -12.01 0.93
CA ALA A 93 1.54 -11.10 -0.03
C ALA A 93 0.03 -10.94 0.21
N GLU A 94 -0.69 -12.05 0.36
CA GLU A 94 -2.13 -12.04 0.64
C GLU A 94 -2.45 -11.32 1.96
N ARG A 95 -1.65 -11.55 3.01
CA ARG A 95 -1.80 -10.89 4.30
C ARG A 95 -1.62 -9.37 4.18
N GLU A 96 -0.54 -8.93 3.55
CA GLU A 96 -0.21 -7.50 3.41
C GLU A 96 -1.24 -6.76 2.53
N LEU A 97 -1.66 -7.37 1.41
CA LEU A 97 -2.70 -6.80 0.55
C LEU A 97 -4.07 -6.76 1.22
N SER A 98 -4.40 -7.76 2.04
CA SER A 98 -5.64 -7.75 2.84
C SER A 98 -5.63 -6.64 3.88
N LEU A 99 -4.49 -6.46 4.58
CA LEU A 99 -4.32 -5.37 5.53
C LEU A 99 -4.42 -3.99 4.84
N ALA A 100 -3.81 -3.83 3.68
CA ALA A 100 -3.94 -2.61 2.88
C ALA A 100 -5.42 -2.31 2.54
N TYR A 101 -6.15 -3.33 2.09
CA TYR A 101 -7.57 -3.23 1.79
C TYR A 101 -8.41 -2.82 3.00
N ASP A 102 -8.17 -3.43 4.16
CA ASP A 102 -8.89 -3.12 5.41
C ASP A 102 -8.60 -1.68 5.87
N LEU A 103 -7.34 -1.23 5.78
CA LEU A 103 -6.96 0.15 6.11
C LEU A 103 -7.60 1.17 5.15
N ASP A 104 -7.71 0.86 3.86
CA ASP A 104 -8.36 1.72 2.88
C ASP A 104 -9.88 1.85 3.14
N ILE A 105 -10.54 0.77 3.57
CA ILE A 105 -11.95 0.83 4.02
C ILE A 105 -12.09 1.80 5.20
N LEU A 106 -11.22 1.69 6.21
CA LEU A 106 -11.29 2.52 7.42
C LEU A 106 -11.10 4.01 7.14
N THR A 107 -10.33 4.36 6.11
CA THR A 107 -10.06 5.76 5.78
C THR A 107 -11.08 6.38 4.83
N ALA A 108 -12.08 5.60 4.38
CA ALA A 108 -13.02 5.95 3.30
C ALA A 108 -12.33 6.43 2.01
N ARG A 109 -11.01 6.25 1.89
CA ARG A 109 -10.25 6.44 0.67
C ARG A 109 -10.29 5.11 -0.06
N TYR A 110 -11.46 4.76 -0.56
CA TYR A 110 -11.68 3.51 -1.29
C TYR A 110 -10.67 3.38 -2.43
N ARG A 111 -9.62 2.59 -2.17
CA ARG A 111 -8.61 2.20 -3.13
C ARG A 111 -8.84 0.73 -3.43
N TYR A 112 -9.57 0.51 -4.52
CA TYR A 112 -9.73 -0.81 -5.13
C TYR A 112 -8.44 -1.48 -5.65
N PRO A 113 -7.26 -0.82 -5.78
CA PRO A 113 -6.03 -1.50 -6.18
C PRO A 113 -5.71 -2.74 -5.34
N ALA A 114 -5.80 -2.69 -4.00
CA ALA A 114 -5.48 -3.86 -3.16
C ALA A 114 -6.39 -5.06 -3.46
N LEU A 115 -7.68 -4.82 -3.71
CA LEU A 115 -8.64 -5.85 -4.05
C LEU A 115 -8.39 -6.46 -5.45
N ILE A 116 -7.99 -5.64 -6.42
CA ILE A 116 -7.58 -6.10 -7.75
C ILE A 116 -6.31 -6.94 -7.65
N GLU A 117 -5.34 -6.51 -6.86
CA GLU A 117 -4.08 -7.21 -6.65
C GLU A 117 -4.27 -8.54 -5.90
N LEU A 118 -5.15 -8.61 -4.89
CA LEU A 118 -5.59 -9.88 -4.29
C LEU A 118 -6.19 -10.82 -5.33
N ALA A 119 -7.05 -10.29 -6.21
CA ALA A 119 -7.66 -11.09 -7.27
C ALA A 119 -6.62 -11.66 -8.24
N ARG A 120 -5.65 -10.85 -8.66
CA ARG A 120 -4.53 -11.24 -9.54
C ARG A 120 -3.59 -12.22 -8.87
N LEU A 121 -3.29 -12.03 -7.59
CA LEU A 121 -2.48 -12.94 -6.79
C LEU A 121 -3.14 -14.32 -6.68
N SER A 122 -4.45 -14.38 -6.43
CA SER A 122 -5.22 -15.64 -6.45
C SER A 122 -5.27 -16.25 -7.87
N LEU A 123 -5.37 -15.42 -8.92
CA LEU A 123 -5.44 -15.88 -10.30
C LEU A 123 -4.18 -16.64 -10.71
N VAL A 124 -2.98 -16.09 -10.42
CA VAL A 124 -1.72 -16.77 -10.76
C VAL A 124 -1.51 -18.07 -9.98
N GLN A 125 -2.10 -18.16 -8.78
CA GLN A 125 -2.12 -19.38 -7.97
C GLN A 125 -3.23 -20.37 -8.40
N ARG A 126 -3.97 -20.08 -9.48
CA ARG A 126 -5.11 -20.87 -9.98
C ARG A 126 -6.25 -21.04 -8.97
N GLN A 127 -6.34 -20.15 -7.99
CA GLN A 127 -7.44 -20.08 -7.03
C GLN A 127 -8.63 -19.35 -7.68
N PHE A 128 -9.15 -19.90 -8.77
CA PHE A 128 -10.08 -19.20 -9.67
C PHE A 128 -11.35 -18.71 -8.99
N ALA A 129 -11.99 -19.55 -8.15
CA ALA A 129 -13.19 -19.16 -7.43
C ALA A 129 -12.96 -17.99 -6.46
N GLN A 130 -11.80 -17.95 -5.79
CA GLN A 130 -11.45 -16.85 -4.90
C GLN A 130 -11.12 -15.57 -5.68
N SER A 131 -10.34 -15.72 -6.76
CA SER A 131 -10.01 -14.62 -7.68
C SER A 131 -11.29 -13.98 -8.25
N ALA A 132 -12.25 -14.78 -8.71
CA ALA A 132 -13.52 -14.30 -9.24
C ALA A 132 -14.35 -13.51 -8.20
N LYS A 133 -14.32 -13.92 -6.91
CA LYS A 133 -14.97 -13.17 -5.83
C LYS A 133 -14.35 -11.78 -5.62
N TYR A 134 -13.02 -11.70 -5.61
CA TYR A 134 -12.32 -10.43 -5.45
C TYR A 134 -12.56 -9.50 -6.65
N PHE A 135 -12.44 -10.01 -7.88
CA PHE A 135 -12.74 -9.23 -9.08
C PHE A 135 -14.19 -8.77 -9.12
N GLY A 136 -15.16 -9.62 -8.79
CA GLY A 136 -16.57 -9.24 -8.75
C GLY A 136 -16.83 -8.05 -7.82
N ARG A 137 -16.22 -8.03 -6.64
CA ARG A 137 -16.28 -6.89 -5.71
C ARG A 137 -15.57 -5.64 -6.25
N ALA A 138 -14.44 -5.81 -6.92
CA ALA A 138 -13.69 -4.71 -7.52
C ALA A 138 -14.43 -4.07 -8.71
N ILE A 139 -15.09 -4.86 -9.56
CA ILE A 139 -15.81 -4.35 -10.74
C ILE A 139 -16.98 -3.47 -10.34
N GLY A 140 -17.82 -3.87 -9.37
CA GLY A 140 -18.94 -3.03 -8.94
C GLY A 140 -18.50 -1.64 -8.45
N SER A 141 -17.33 -1.60 -7.84
CA SER A 141 -16.68 -0.39 -7.38
C SER A 141 -16.08 0.47 -8.50
N LEU A 142 -15.37 -0.17 -9.44
CA LEU A 142 -14.83 0.48 -10.64
C LEU A 142 -15.94 1.07 -11.51
N ASP A 143 -17.10 0.41 -11.56
CA ASP A 143 -18.28 0.88 -12.27
C ASP A 143 -18.84 2.15 -11.64
N HIS A 144 -18.93 2.20 -10.31
CA HIS A 144 -19.41 3.39 -9.59
C HIS A 144 -18.56 4.63 -9.85
N VAL A 145 -17.25 4.47 -10.03
CA VAL A 145 -16.34 5.58 -10.35
C VAL A 145 -16.20 5.85 -11.85
N GLU A 146 -16.95 5.15 -12.70
CA GLU A 146 -16.91 5.25 -14.16
C GLU A 146 -15.54 4.91 -14.77
N ALA A 147 -14.89 3.85 -14.27
CA ALA A 147 -13.56 3.45 -14.71
C ALA A 147 -13.49 3.16 -16.22
N ALA A 148 -14.55 2.62 -16.82
CA ALA A 148 -14.65 2.40 -18.27
C ALA A 148 -14.45 3.69 -19.10
N ARG A 149 -14.77 4.85 -18.55
CA ARG A 149 -14.60 6.16 -19.21
C ARG A 149 -13.30 6.85 -18.78
N LYS A 150 -12.98 6.80 -17.48
CA LYS A 150 -11.86 7.56 -16.90
C LYS A 150 -10.51 6.86 -17.05
N ALA A 151 -10.50 5.53 -17.07
CA ALA A 151 -9.30 4.69 -17.14
C ALA A 151 -9.57 3.43 -17.98
N PRO A 152 -10.00 3.56 -19.25
CA PRO A 152 -10.51 2.45 -20.05
C PRO A 152 -9.50 1.31 -20.22
N TYR A 153 -8.21 1.62 -20.38
CA TYR A 153 -7.16 0.62 -20.55
C TYR A 153 -7.00 -0.27 -19.31
N ALA A 154 -6.79 0.34 -18.14
CA ALA A 154 -6.68 -0.40 -16.88
C ALA A 154 -7.97 -1.18 -16.56
N TYR A 155 -9.12 -0.59 -16.88
CA TYR A 155 -10.41 -1.24 -16.69
C TYR A 155 -10.56 -2.50 -17.56
N VAL A 156 -10.15 -2.44 -18.84
CA VAL A 156 -10.13 -3.60 -19.74
C VAL A 156 -9.19 -4.69 -19.22
N GLU A 157 -8.01 -4.34 -18.71
CA GLU A 157 -7.09 -5.34 -18.14
C GLU A 157 -7.73 -6.09 -16.96
N VAL A 158 -8.45 -5.39 -16.08
CA VAL A 158 -9.17 -6.01 -14.97
C VAL A 158 -10.31 -6.91 -15.47
N LEU A 159 -11.03 -6.49 -16.53
CA LEU A 159 -12.08 -7.33 -17.13
C LEU A 159 -11.49 -8.61 -17.73
N ASP A 160 -10.36 -8.53 -18.42
CA ASP A 160 -9.69 -9.71 -18.97
C ASP A 160 -9.27 -10.69 -17.86
N ASP A 161 -8.63 -10.18 -16.81
CA ASP A 161 -8.22 -10.99 -15.68
C ASP A 161 -9.43 -11.62 -14.97
N TYR A 162 -10.55 -10.88 -14.88
CA TYR A 162 -11.79 -11.40 -14.31
C TYR A 162 -12.43 -12.49 -15.17
N ALA A 163 -12.45 -12.33 -16.49
CA ALA A 163 -12.94 -13.36 -17.40
C ALA A 163 -12.13 -14.65 -17.27
N LEU A 164 -10.80 -14.55 -17.15
CA LEU A 164 -9.93 -15.70 -16.88
C LEU A 164 -10.29 -16.38 -15.55
N ALA A 165 -10.53 -15.60 -14.50
CA ALA A 165 -10.94 -16.12 -13.19
C ALA A 165 -12.29 -16.86 -13.26
N LEU A 166 -13.29 -16.29 -13.95
CA LEU A 166 -14.61 -16.91 -14.12
C LEU A 166 -14.52 -18.20 -14.94
N GLY A 167 -13.81 -18.18 -16.07
CA GLY A 167 -13.62 -19.35 -16.91
C GLY A 167 -12.90 -20.48 -16.18
N GLY A 168 -11.83 -20.15 -15.45
CA GLY A 168 -11.11 -21.11 -14.61
C GLY A 168 -11.93 -21.66 -13.44
N ALA A 169 -12.94 -20.90 -12.97
CA ALA A 169 -13.89 -21.36 -11.96
C ALA A 169 -15.05 -22.19 -12.54
N GLY A 170 -15.10 -22.37 -13.87
CA GLY A 170 -16.13 -23.15 -14.57
C GLY A 170 -17.37 -22.34 -14.98
N ASP A 171 -17.39 -21.03 -14.77
CA ASP A 171 -18.51 -20.16 -15.17
C ASP A 171 -18.24 -19.53 -16.55
N ALA A 172 -18.31 -20.37 -17.59
CA ALA A 172 -18.03 -19.97 -18.96
C ALA A 172 -19.01 -18.92 -19.49
N GLU A 173 -20.27 -18.95 -19.04
CA GLU A 173 -21.28 -17.99 -19.45
C GLU A 173 -20.97 -16.60 -18.88
N ALA A 174 -20.64 -16.50 -17.58
CA ALA A 174 -20.22 -15.24 -17.00
C ALA A 174 -18.91 -14.73 -17.60
N ALA A 175 -17.94 -15.61 -17.84
CA ALA A 175 -16.70 -15.23 -18.51
C ALA A 175 -16.96 -14.60 -19.87
N THR A 176 -17.85 -15.19 -20.68
CA THR A 176 -18.24 -14.66 -22.00
C THR A 176 -18.86 -13.26 -21.89
N ARG A 177 -19.75 -13.02 -20.93
CA ARG A 177 -20.33 -11.69 -20.69
C ARG A 177 -19.27 -10.64 -20.35
N ILE A 178 -18.25 -11.00 -19.57
CA ILE A 178 -17.14 -10.11 -19.22
C ILE A 178 -16.22 -9.86 -20.42
N ILE A 179 -15.95 -10.87 -21.24
CA ILE A 179 -15.20 -10.74 -22.50
C ILE A 179 -15.90 -9.76 -23.45
N ASP A 180 -17.20 -9.93 -23.65
CA ASP A 180 -18.01 -9.03 -24.49
C ASP A 180 -17.99 -7.59 -23.98
N ARG A 181 -18.04 -7.42 -22.65
CA ARG A 181 -17.91 -6.11 -22.02
C ARG A 181 -16.55 -5.48 -22.29
N ALA A 182 -15.46 -6.23 -22.15
CA ALA A 182 -14.12 -5.76 -22.45
C ALA A 182 -13.98 -5.36 -23.93
N ALA A 183 -14.54 -6.17 -24.85
CA ALA A 183 -14.57 -5.87 -26.27
C ALA A 183 -15.31 -4.56 -26.59
N LYS A 184 -16.47 -4.32 -25.94
CA LYS A 184 -17.22 -3.06 -26.09
C LYS A 184 -16.43 -1.85 -25.63
N VAL A 185 -15.73 -1.93 -24.50
CA VAL A 185 -14.88 -0.82 -24.02
C VAL A 185 -13.74 -0.57 -25.00
N ARG A 186 -13.09 -1.63 -25.50
CA ARG A 186 -12.01 -1.51 -26.50
C ARG A 186 -12.50 -0.86 -27.80
N ALA A 187 -13.68 -1.21 -28.29
CA ALA A 187 -14.24 -0.63 -29.52
C ALA A 187 -14.48 0.89 -29.42
N GLY A 188 -14.63 1.43 -28.20
CA GLY A 188 -14.73 2.86 -27.96
C GLY A 188 -13.38 3.60 -27.90
N LEU A 189 -12.25 2.89 -27.94
CA LEU A 189 -10.91 3.49 -27.92
C LEU A 189 -10.51 3.81 -29.36
N VAL A 190 -10.75 5.05 -29.77
CA VAL A 190 -10.64 5.48 -31.18
C VAL A 190 -9.21 5.45 -31.72
N GLU A 191 -8.19 5.59 -30.88
CA GLU A 191 -6.79 5.30 -31.24
C GLU A 191 -6.06 4.81 -29.97
N ALA A 192 -5.73 3.53 -29.89
CA ALA A 192 -4.86 3.01 -28.84
C ALA A 192 -3.40 3.20 -29.25
N PRO A 193 -2.56 3.86 -28.44
CA PRO A 193 -1.12 3.87 -28.69
C PRO A 193 -0.62 2.42 -28.75
N LEU A 194 -0.02 2.04 -29.88
CA LEU A 194 0.65 0.74 -30.02
C LEU A 194 1.69 0.62 -28.90
N GLY A 195 1.59 -0.44 -28.10
CA GLY A 195 2.58 -0.75 -27.06
C GLY A 195 2.35 -0.14 -25.68
N GLN A 196 1.11 0.19 -25.31
CA GLN A 196 0.82 0.63 -23.92
C GLN A 196 1.24 -0.43 -22.90
N ALA A 197 2.16 -0.06 -22.00
CA ALA A 197 2.67 -0.93 -20.96
C ALA A 197 1.53 -1.35 -20.02
N THR A 198 1.50 -2.63 -19.68
CA THR A 198 0.48 -3.18 -18.78
C THR A 198 0.62 -2.61 -17.37
N SER A 199 -0.52 -2.39 -16.70
CA SER A 199 -0.54 -2.02 -15.27
C SER A 199 -0.44 -3.25 -14.34
N ARG A 200 -0.37 -4.46 -14.90
CA ARG A 200 -0.36 -5.71 -14.13
C ARG A 200 0.95 -5.89 -13.36
N THR A 201 0.82 -6.17 -12.07
CA THR A 201 1.93 -6.68 -11.26
C THR A 201 2.36 -8.07 -11.79
N PRO A 202 3.66 -8.30 -12.06
CA PRO A 202 4.14 -9.54 -12.65
C PRO A 202 4.30 -10.64 -11.58
N TYR A 203 3.20 -11.05 -10.95
CA TYR A 203 3.23 -12.05 -9.89
C TYR A 203 3.85 -13.38 -10.33
N GLY A 204 4.60 -14.03 -9.44
CA GLY A 204 5.22 -15.33 -9.71
C GLY A 204 6.43 -15.29 -10.65
N THR A 205 6.86 -14.13 -11.13
CA THR A 205 7.94 -14.05 -12.15
C THR A 205 9.36 -14.06 -11.57
N ARG A 206 9.52 -13.86 -10.25
CA ARG A 206 10.83 -13.72 -9.59
C ARG A 206 11.01 -14.68 -8.40
N CYS A 207 10.55 -15.93 -8.51
CA CYS A 207 10.66 -16.91 -7.42
C CYS A 207 12.10 -17.37 -7.10
N GLY A 208 13.06 -17.14 -8.02
CA GLY A 208 14.38 -17.76 -8.02
C GLY A 208 15.33 -17.40 -6.87
N GLN A 209 15.05 -16.37 -6.08
CA GLN A 209 15.90 -16.00 -4.93
C GLN A 209 15.57 -16.76 -3.64
N LEU A 210 14.50 -17.57 -3.62
CA LEU A 210 14.22 -18.49 -2.51
C LEU A 210 15.28 -19.61 -2.37
N ALA A 211 16.03 -19.91 -3.43
CA ALA A 211 16.98 -21.03 -3.48
C ALA A 211 18.46 -20.65 -3.34
N ALA A 212 18.82 -19.36 -3.47
CA ALA A 212 20.22 -18.93 -3.54
C ALA A 212 20.82 -18.49 -2.18
N GLY A 213 20.01 -18.34 -1.13
CA GLY A 213 20.46 -17.97 0.22
C GLY A 213 20.58 -19.16 1.20
N ALA A 214 20.40 -20.39 0.72
CA ALA A 214 20.48 -21.61 1.51
C ALA A 214 21.65 -22.52 1.08
N ARG A 215 22.75 -21.93 0.61
CA ARG A 215 24.01 -22.63 0.33
C ARG A 215 25.18 -21.90 0.96
#